data_AF-A0A3D4QYN0-F1
#
_entry.id   AF-A0A3D4QYN0-F1
#
_cell.length_a   1.000
_cell.length_b   1.000
_cell.length_c   1.000
_cell.angle_alpha   90.00
_cell.angle_beta   90.00
_cell.angle_gamma   90.00
#
_symmetry.space_group_name_H-M   'P 1'
#
loop_
_entity.id
_entity.type
_entity.pdbx_description
1 polymer ?
#
loop_
_entity_poly.entity_id
_entity_poly.type
_entity_poly.pdbx_seq_one_letter_code
_entity_poly.pdbx_strand_id
1 'polypeptide(L)'
;FVSYGEYMNFIKQGHWPDRSSPVLEEFERLFHLRQLRPTTLVQYYREGFKSRLGDNVRITFDHDVSSCTGRQLFPDCMFLRPHHPGRVILEIKYSDKQPVWCMNIVKKCGFKIVANSKYVQSVQVAQPDVVTPSAVQFDAQMSNRIFDRSSLKKNFTNRIFQIRS
;
A
#
# COMPACT_ATOMS: atom_id res chain seq x y z
N PHE A 1 3.04 -18.59 0.58
CA PHE A 1 1.94 -17.69 0.15
C PHE A 1 0.68 -18.20 0.82
N VAL A 2 -0.20 -17.34 1.31
CA VAL A 2 -1.44 -17.75 2.00
C VAL A 2 -2.55 -17.86 0.96
N SER A 3 -3.11 -19.05 0.78
CA SER A 3 -4.24 -19.30 -0.10
C SER A 3 -5.55 -18.73 0.48
N TYR A 4 -6.56 -18.58 -0.37
CA TYR A 4 -7.88 -18.16 0.08
C TYR A 4 -8.49 -19.13 1.10
N GLY A 5 -8.28 -20.45 0.93
CA GLY A 5 -8.74 -21.47 1.86
C GLY A 5 -8.10 -21.33 3.25
N GLU A 6 -6.78 -21.13 3.30
CA GLU A 6 -6.05 -20.90 4.57
C GLU A 6 -6.49 -19.62 5.25
N TYR A 7 -6.69 -18.53 4.48
CA TYR A 7 -7.26 -17.28 4.99
C TYR A 7 -8.66 -17.51 5.61
N MET A 8 -9.54 -18.20 4.89
CA MET A 8 -10.89 -18.48 5.40
C MET A 8 -10.86 -19.35 6.65
N ASN A 9 -9.93 -20.30 6.73
CA ASN A 9 -9.73 -21.10 7.94
C ASN A 9 -9.28 -20.21 9.12
N PHE A 10 -8.29 -19.35 8.91
CA PHE A 10 -7.80 -18.43 9.91
C PHE A 10 -8.89 -17.48 10.42
N ILE A 11 -9.68 -16.88 9.53
CA ILE A 11 -10.77 -15.96 9.93
C ILE A 11 -11.84 -16.68 10.77
N LYS A 12 -12.10 -17.97 10.51
CA LYS A 12 -13.07 -18.76 11.27
C LYS A 12 -12.54 -19.24 12.61
N GLN A 13 -11.30 -19.72 12.63
CA GLN A 13 -10.72 -20.39 13.80
C GLN A 13 -9.86 -19.47 14.68
N GLY A 14 -9.38 -18.35 14.13
CA GLY A 14 -8.38 -17.49 14.74
C GLY A 14 -6.94 -18.04 14.65
N HIS A 15 -6.73 -19.17 13.98
CA HIS A 15 -5.47 -19.90 13.98
C HIS A 15 -5.05 -20.34 12.58
N TRP A 16 -3.75 -20.31 12.28
CA TRP A 16 -3.25 -20.85 11.02
C TRP A 16 -3.22 -22.38 11.05
N PRO A 17 -3.58 -23.06 9.94
CA PRO A 17 -3.51 -24.52 9.86
C PRO A 17 -2.08 -25.05 9.89
N ASP A 18 -1.13 -24.32 9.31
CA ASP A 18 0.31 -24.58 9.40
C ASP A 18 1.01 -23.39 10.06
N ARG A 19 1.72 -23.67 11.16
CA ARG A 19 2.47 -22.67 11.95
C ARG A 19 3.98 -22.75 11.73
N SER A 20 4.44 -23.52 10.75
CA SER A 20 5.87 -23.66 10.42
C SER A 20 6.53 -22.34 9.98
N SER A 21 5.72 -21.35 9.58
CA SER A 21 6.20 -20.04 9.18
C SER A 21 6.29 -19.08 10.38
N PRO A 22 7.50 -18.59 10.73
CA PRO A 22 7.67 -17.61 11.82
C PRO A 22 6.88 -16.31 11.60
N VAL A 23 6.61 -15.95 10.34
CA VAL A 23 5.80 -14.78 9.98
C VAL A 23 4.33 -14.99 10.32
N LEU A 24 3.79 -16.18 10.08
CA LEU A 24 2.40 -16.50 10.38
C LEU A 24 2.19 -16.65 11.88
N GLU A 25 3.16 -17.26 12.58
CA GLU A 25 3.16 -17.36 14.04
C GLU A 25 3.14 -15.97 14.70
N GLU A 26 4.03 -15.07 14.28
CA GLU A 26 4.06 -13.71 14.82
C GLU A 26 2.80 -12.92 14.46
N PHE A 27 2.27 -13.09 13.24
CA PHE A 27 1.00 -12.48 12.85
C PHE A 27 -0.15 -12.94 13.76
N GLU A 28 -0.26 -14.25 14.02
CA GLU A 28 -1.31 -14.81 14.88
C GLU A 28 -1.17 -14.31 16.32
N ARG A 29 0.06 -14.28 16.85
CA ARG A 29 0.36 -13.72 18.17
C ARG A 29 -0.11 -12.28 18.27
N LEU A 30 0.23 -11.43 17.30
CA LEU A 30 -0.21 -10.04 17.24
C LEU A 30 -1.72 -9.90 17.05
N PHE A 31 -2.33 -10.78 16.25
CA PHE A 31 -3.78 -10.81 16.02
C PHE A 31 -4.54 -10.97 17.33
N HIS A 32 -4.14 -11.93 18.18
CA HIS A 32 -4.76 -12.14 19.48
C HIS A 32 -4.40 -11.05 20.49
N LEU A 33 -3.12 -10.72 20.64
CA LEU A 33 -2.66 -9.74 21.65
C LEU A 33 -3.22 -8.33 21.42
N ARG A 34 -3.45 -7.95 20.17
CA ARG A 34 -3.99 -6.63 19.80
C ARG A 34 -5.47 -6.67 19.46
N GLN A 35 -6.14 -7.83 19.61
CA GLN A 35 -7.54 -8.04 19.26
C GLN A 35 -7.85 -7.52 17.84
N LEU A 36 -6.96 -7.81 16.89
CA LEU A 36 -7.08 -7.32 15.53
C LEU A 36 -8.34 -7.90 14.90
N ARG A 37 -9.00 -7.08 14.10
CA ARG A 37 -10.16 -7.49 13.32
C ARG A 37 -10.12 -6.80 11.96
N PRO A 38 -10.57 -7.45 10.88
CA PRO A 38 -10.74 -6.76 9.61
C PRO A 38 -11.67 -5.55 9.78
N THR A 39 -11.26 -4.39 9.26
CA THR A 39 -11.97 -3.10 9.43
C THR A 39 -12.33 -2.44 8.10
N THR A 40 -11.50 -2.62 7.08
CA THR A 40 -11.62 -1.91 5.81
C THR A 40 -11.16 -2.81 4.68
N LEU A 41 -11.83 -2.67 3.53
CA LEU A 41 -11.47 -3.31 2.29
C LEU A 41 -11.04 -2.23 1.30
N VAL A 42 -9.90 -2.43 0.65
CA VAL A 42 -9.38 -1.55 -0.40
C VAL A 42 -9.28 -2.36 -1.68
N GLN A 43 -9.84 -1.82 -2.76
CA GLN A 43 -9.72 -2.40 -4.09
C GLN A 43 -9.21 -1.38 -5.10
N TYR A 44 -8.53 -1.89 -6.13
CA TYR A 44 -7.99 -1.12 -7.24
C TYR A 44 -7.58 -2.05 -8.37
N TYR A 45 -7.54 -1.53 -9.59
CA TYR A 45 -6.93 -2.22 -10.72
C TYR A 45 -5.47 -1.76 -10.84
N ARG A 46 -4.52 -2.71 -10.86
CA ARG A 46 -3.08 -2.40 -10.98
C ARG A 46 -2.52 -2.82 -12.31
N GLU A 47 -1.94 -1.86 -13.02
CA GLU A 47 -1.07 -2.10 -14.15
C GLU A 47 0.38 -2.02 -13.70
N GLY A 48 1.17 -3.05 -13.98
CA GLY A 48 2.56 -3.15 -13.55
C GLY A 48 3.53 -3.27 -14.71
N PHE A 49 4.57 -2.44 -14.69
CA PHE A 49 5.65 -2.42 -15.67
C PHE A 49 7.00 -2.64 -14.99
N LYS A 50 7.89 -3.34 -15.67
CA LYS A 50 9.29 -3.51 -15.28
C LYS A 50 10.17 -3.01 -16.41
N SER A 51 11.18 -2.23 -16.06
CA SER A 51 12.16 -1.77 -17.02
C SER A 51 12.93 -2.93 -17.64
N ARG A 52 13.18 -2.82 -18.95
CA ARG A 52 14.00 -3.76 -19.73
C ARG A 52 15.49 -3.39 -19.71
N LEU A 53 15.85 -2.25 -19.14
CA LEU A 53 17.22 -1.70 -19.17
C LEU A 53 18.14 -2.26 -18.08
N GLY A 54 17.67 -3.22 -17.28
CA GLY A 54 18.45 -3.81 -16.18
C GLY A 54 18.61 -2.90 -14.95
N ASP A 55 18.04 -1.70 -14.96
CA ASP A 55 18.10 -0.70 -13.88
C ASP A 55 17.16 -0.99 -12.69
N ASN A 56 16.56 -2.18 -12.66
CA ASN A 56 15.64 -2.65 -11.61
C ASN A 56 14.47 -1.70 -11.28
N VAL A 57 14.06 -0.87 -12.25
CA VAL A 57 12.90 0.02 -12.09
C VAL A 57 11.61 -0.75 -12.27
N ARG A 58 10.66 -0.53 -11.34
CA ARG A 58 9.27 -0.98 -11.42
C ARG A 58 8.36 0.22 -11.38
N ILE A 59 7.39 0.24 -12.26
CA ILE A 59 6.40 1.31 -12.38
C ILE A 59 5.02 0.65 -12.25
N THR A 60 4.15 1.22 -11.43
CA THR A 60 2.76 0.75 -11.33
C THR A 60 1.79 1.90 -11.44
N PHE A 61 0.64 1.64 -12.07
CA PHE A 61 -0.51 2.52 -12.10
C PHE A 61 -1.65 1.84 -11.36
N ASP A 62 -2.13 2.46 -10.29
CA ASP A 62 -3.32 2.00 -9.57
C ASP A 62 -4.50 2.86 -9.98
N HIS A 63 -5.45 2.23 -10.67
CA HIS A 63 -6.68 2.82 -11.19
C HIS A 63 -7.85 2.53 -10.23
N ASP A 64 -8.82 3.45 -10.21
CA ASP A 64 -10.08 3.32 -9.49
C ASP A 64 -9.94 2.90 -8.01
N VAL A 65 -8.92 3.46 -7.35
CA VAL A 65 -8.63 3.14 -5.95
C VAL A 65 -9.80 3.58 -5.09
N SER A 66 -10.42 2.60 -4.44
CA SER A 66 -11.63 2.78 -3.66
C SER A 66 -11.61 1.86 -2.45
N SER A 67 -12.40 2.22 -1.44
CA SER A 67 -12.51 1.42 -0.23
C SER A 67 -13.88 1.49 0.40
N CYS A 68 -14.18 0.49 1.22
CA CYS A 68 -15.33 0.48 2.10
C CYS A 68 -14.96 -0.02 3.49
N THR A 69 -15.84 0.23 4.45
CA THR A 69 -15.82 -0.49 5.73
C THR A 69 -16.26 -1.92 5.47
N GLY A 70 -15.49 -2.90 5.94
CA GLY A 70 -15.76 -4.29 5.63
C GLY A 70 -15.00 -5.24 6.53
N ARG A 71 -15.65 -6.36 6.88
CA ARG A 71 -15.04 -7.43 7.68
C ARG A 71 -14.68 -8.68 6.87
N GLN A 72 -15.16 -8.73 5.62
CA GLN A 72 -15.03 -9.87 4.72
C GLN A 72 -14.20 -9.44 3.51
N LEU A 73 -13.44 -10.38 2.94
CA LEU A 73 -12.58 -10.11 1.79
C LEU A 73 -13.38 -9.94 0.48
N PHE A 74 -14.48 -10.67 0.32
CA PHE A 74 -15.35 -10.64 -0.85
C PHE A 74 -16.83 -10.58 -0.42
N PRO A 75 -17.31 -9.44 0.09
CA PRO A 75 -18.72 -9.28 0.46
C PRO A 75 -19.61 -9.19 -0.79
N ASP A 76 -20.84 -9.70 -0.70
CA ASP A 76 -21.80 -9.71 -1.83
C ASP A 76 -22.22 -8.28 -2.26
N CYS A 77 -22.22 -7.35 -1.32
CA CYS A 77 -22.56 -5.95 -1.52
C CYS A 77 -21.44 -5.05 -0.96
N MET A 78 -21.01 -4.08 -1.75
CA MET A 78 -20.00 -3.09 -1.36
C MET A 78 -20.46 -1.69 -1.67
N PHE A 79 -20.44 -0.82 -0.66
CA PHE A 79 -20.55 0.62 -0.88
C PHE A 79 -19.15 1.23 -0.94
N LEU A 80 -18.56 1.22 -2.14
CA LEU A 80 -17.20 1.69 -2.38
C LEU A 80 -17.15 3.22 -2.44
N ARG A 81 -16.19 3.79 -1.72
CA ARG A 81 -15.89 5.21 -1.75
C ARG A 81 -14.53 5.42 -2.45
N PRO A 82 -14.47 6.17 -3.55
CA PRO A 82 -13.21 6.43 -4.26
C PRO A 82 -12.29 7.32 -3.42
N HIS A 83 -10.99 7.01 -3.41
CA HIS A 83 -9.98 7.84 -2.73
C HIS A 83 -9.70 9.12 -3.51
N HIS A 84 -9.50 8.99 -4.83
CA HIS A 84 -9.21 10.10 -5.74
C HIS A 84 -9.96 9.92 -7.07
N PRO A 85 -11.24 10.36 -7.16
CA PRO A 85 -12.01 10.29 -8.39
C PRO A 85 -11.29 10.94 -9.58
N GLY A 86 -11.26 10.25 -10.73
CA GLY A 86 -10.61 10.74 -11.96
C GLY A 86 -9.10 10.87 -11.87
N ARG A 87 -8.45 10.16 -10.93
CA ARG A 87 -6.99 10.14 -10.80
C ARG A 87 -6.45 8.72 -10.77
N VAL A 88 -5.25 8.58 -11.32
CA VAL A 88 -4.44 7.37 -11.30
C VAL A 88 -3.25 7.60 -10.38
N ILE A 89 -2.94 6.60 -9.55
CA ILE A 89 -1.78 6.63 -8.66
C ILE A 89 -0.60 5.98 -9.38
N LEU A 90 0.40 6.77 -9.72
CA LEU A 90 1.68 6.30 -10.28
C LEU A 90 2.66 6.04 -9.15
N GLU A 91 3.19 4.83 -9.04
CA GLU A 91 4.25 4.48 -8.11
C GLU A 91 5.50 4.01 -8.87
N ILE A 92 6.67 4.56 -8.52
CA ILE A 92 7.97 4.24 -9.12
C ILE A 92 8.90 3.71 -8.02
N LYS A 93 9.37 2.47 -8.19
CA LYS A 93 10.31 1.79 -7.30
C LYS A 93 11.63 1.49 -7.99
N TYR A 94 12.75 1.73 -7.31
CA TYR A 94 14.11 1.43 -7.81
C TYR A 94 15.05 1.08 -6.64
N SER A 95 16.02 0.18 -6.84
CA SER A 95 16.92 -0.32 -5.76
C SER A 95 18.28 0.36 -5.69
N ASP A 96 18.78 0.89 -6.81
CA ASP A 96 20.22 1.21 -6.91
C ASP A 96 20.44 2.71 -7.15
N LYS A 97 20.23 3.16 -8.38
CA LYS A 97 20.35 4.57 -8.75
C LYS A 97 19.00 5.11 -9.18
N GLN A 98 18.77 6.40 -8.91
CA GLN A 98 17.57 7.07 -9.38
C GLN A 98 17.52 7.02 -10.92
N PRO A 99 16.43 6.50 -11.53
CA PRO A 99 16.34 6.36 -12.98
C PRO A 99 16.13 7.72 -13.64
N VAL A 100 17.20 8.30 -14.18
CA VAL A 100 17.21 9.64 -14.78
C VAL A 100 16.16 9.76 -15.89
N TRP A 101 16.05 8.76 -16.76
CA TRP A 101 15.07 8.74 -17.85
C TRP A 101 13.64 8.86 -17.32
N CYS A 102 13.31 8.12 -16.26
CA CYS A 102 11.97 8.09 -15.68
C CYS A 102 11.67 9.39 -14.95
N MET A 103 12.65 9.93 -14.21
CA MET A 103 12.50 11.21 -13.51
C MET A 103 12.37 12.39 -14.46
N ASN A 104 13.01 12.34 -15.63
CA ASN A 104 12.83 13.35 -16.66
C ASN A 104 11.40 13.35 -17.21
N ILE A 105 10.77 12.18 -17.38
CA ILE A 105 9.36 12.08 -17.78
C ILE A 105 8.46 12.69 -16.70
N VAL A 106 8.64 12.29 -15.43
CA VAL A 106 7.90 12.83 -14.29
C VAL A 106 7.95 14.36 -14.25
N LYS A 107 9.15 14.94 -14.44
CA LYS A 107 9.36 16.39 -14.47
C LYS A 107 8.68 17.04 -15.68
N LYS A 108 8.86 16.49 -16.88
CA LYS A 108 8.24 17.01 -18.12
C LYS A 108 6.72 17.02 -18.06
N CYS A 109 6.13 15.99 -17.45
CA CYS A 109 4.69 15.90 -17.26
C CYS A 109 4.16 16.70 -16.06
N GLY A 110 5.03 17.35 -15.29
CA GLY A 110 4.63 18.15 -14.13
C GLY A 110 4.01 17.36 -12.98
N PHE A 111 4.32 16.06 -12.85
CA PHE A 111 3.74 15.22 -11.81
C PHE A 111 4.25 15.61 -10.43
N LYS A 112 3.34 15.67 -9.47
CA LYS A 112 3.65 16.01 -8.08
C LYS A 112 3.81 14.74 -7.24
N ILE A 113 4.86 14.71 -6.44
CA ILE A 113 5.07 13.64 -5.46
C ILE A 113 4.07 13.85 -4.31
N VAL A 114 3.42 12.77 -3.90
CA VAL A 114 2.46 12.77 -2.79
C VAL A 114 2.65 11.56 -1.90
N ALA A 115 2.38 11.70 -0.60
CA ALA A 115 2.20 10.57 0.28
C ALA A 115 0.84 9.92 0.00
N ASN A 116 0.79 8.58 -0.15
CA ASN A 116 -0.43 7.88 -0.54
C ASN A 116 -0.53 6.51 0.14
N SER A 117 -0.89 6.51 1.43
CA SER A 117 -1.24 5.28 2.14
C SER A 117 -2.69 4.93 1.86
N LYS A 118 -2.93 3.84 1.11
CA LYS A 118 -4.29 3.38 0.81
C LYS A 118 -5.05 2.96 2.07
N TYR A 119 -4.37 2.35 3.03
CA TYR A 119 -4.97 1.95 4.31
C TYR A 119 -5.38 3.15 5.17
N VAL A 120 -4.53 4.18 5.28
CA VAL A 120 -4.86 5.38 6.06
C VAL A 120 -6.07 6.08 5.44
N GLN A 121 -6.07 6.23 4.10
CA GLN A 121 -7.20 6.80 3.39
C GLN A 121 -8.47 5.98 3.55
N SER A 122 -8.37 4.64 3.53
CA SER A 122 -9.55 3.80 3.70
C SER A 122 -10.13 3.87 5.11
N VAL A 123 -9.29 4.01 6.14
CA VAL A 123 -9.73 4.25 7.52
C VAL A 123 -10.40 5.62 7.65
N GLN A 124 -9.80 6.69 7.10
CA GLN A 124 -10.39 8.04 7.09
C GLN A 124 -11.75 8.08 6.40
N VAL A 125 -11.88 7.34 5.30
CA VAL A 125 -13.13 7.23 4.52
C VAL A 125 -14.19 6.38 5.24
N ALA A 126 -13.76 5.36 6.01
CA ALA A 126 -14.63 4.48 6.79
C ALA A 126 -15.15 5.11 8.09
N GLN A 127 -14.38 6.02 8.68
CA GLN A 127 -14.66 6.68 9.95
C GLN A 127 -14.41 8.18 9.82
N PRO A 128 -15.39 8.98 9.35
CA PRO A 128 -15.19 10.42 9.16
C PRO A 128 -14.83 11.16 10.46
N ASP A 129 -15.18 10.59 11.63
CA ASP A 129 -14.90 11.17 12.96
C ASP A 129 -13.52 10.81 13.51
N VAL A 130 -12.77 9.91 12.87
CA VAL A 130 -11.40 9.59 13.26
C VAL A 130 -10.45 10.62 12.64
N VAL A 131 -10.11 11.63 13.44
CA VAL A 131 -9.00 12.53 13.16
C VAL A 131 -7.70 11.75 13.27
N THR A 132 -7.27 11.11 12.18
CA THR A 132 -5.85 10.84 12.00
C THR A 132 -5.16 12.19 11.91
N PRO A 133 -4.00 12.42 12.58
CA PRO A 133 -3.22 13.62 12.33
C PRO A 133 -3.07 13.75 10.82
N SER A 134 -3.56 14.85 10.26
CA SER A 134 -3.30 15.21 8.86
C SER A 134 -1.85 14.90 8.63
N ALA A 135 -1.54 14.05 7.64
CA ALA A 135 -0.17 13.68 7.31
C ALA A 135 0.65 14.96 7.43
N VAL A 136 1.48 15.00 8.49
CA VAL A 136 2.29 16.17 8.87
C VAL A 136 2.84 16.69 7.55
N GLN A 137 2.65 18.00 7.28
CA GLN A 137 3.33 18.66 6.17
C GLN A 137 4.74 18.10 6.13
N PHE A 138 5.00 17.23 5.15
CA PHE A 138 6.20 16.43 5.11
C PHE A 138 7.28 17.39 4.64
N ASP A 139 7.78 18.20 5.58
CA ASP A 139 8.92 19.05 5.38
C ASP A 139 10.09 18.15 5.00
N ALA A 140 10.82 18.60 3.98
CA ALA A 140 11.91 17.87 3.33
C ALA A 140 13.03 17.41 4.29
N GLN A 141 12.99 17.82 5.57
CA GLN A 141 13.93 17.43 6.60
C GLN A 141 13.63 16.07 7.28
N MET A 142 12.41 15.53 7.19
CA MET A 142 12.05 14.26 7.85
C MET A 142 12.40 12.99 7.06
N SER A 143 12.85 13.09 5.81
CA SER A 143 13.20 11.93 4.98
C SER A 143 14.39 11.12 5.53
N ASN A 144 15.28 11.77 6.30
CA ASN A 144 16.55 11.17 6.73
C ASN A 144 16.44 10.32 8.01
N ARG A 145 15.29 10.28 8.72
CA ARG A 145 15.20 9.58 10.01
C ARG A 145 14.42 8.26 10.02
N ILE A 146 13.65 7.96 8.97
CA ILE A 146 12.77 6.76 8.95
C ILE A 146 13.43 5.55 8.23
N PHE A 147 14.48 5.78 7.44
CA PHE A 147 15.12 4.74 6.63
C PHE A 147 16.45 4.20 7.16
N ASP A 148 16.82 4.47 8.42
CA ASP A 148 17.94 3.76 9.05
C ASP A 148 17.46 2.46 9.71
N ARG A 149 17.33 1.41 8.88
CA ARG A 149 17.34 0.03 9.35
C ARG A 149 18.43 -0.72 8.62
N SER A 150 19.62 -0.67 9.22
CA SER A 150 20.75 -1.55 8.95
C SER A 150 20.35 -3.03 9.09
N SER A 151 20.01 -3.67 7.97
CA SER A 151 20.15 -5.11 7.71
C SER A 151 19.93 -5.36 6.23
N LEU A 152 21.02 -5.65 5.51
CA LEU A 152 21.15 -5.77 4.06
C LEU A 152 20.09 -6.67 3.38
N LYS A 153 19.10 -6.05 2.72
CA LYS A 153 18.52 -6.48 1.42
C LYS A 153 18.04 -5.25 0.65
N LYS A 154 18.77 -4.86 -0.41
CA LYS A 154 18.48 -3.83 -1.45
C LYS A 154 17.57 -2.67 -1.00
N ASN A 155 18.15 -1.50 -0.74
CA ASN A 155 17.41 -0.30 -0.36
C ASN A 155 16.55 0.22 -1.53
N PHE A 156 15.30 -0.21 -1.61
CA PHE A 156 14.36 0.31 -2.61
C PHE A 156 13.86 1.69 -2.20
N THR A 157 14.07 2.69 -3.06
CA THR A 157 13.38 3.98 -2.95
C THR A 157 12.04 3.89 -3.66
N ASN A 158 11.00 4.43 -3.04
CA ASN A 158 9.64 4.49 -3.58
C ASN A 158 9.19 5.94 -3.76
N ARG A 159 8.65 6.31 -4.92
CA ARG A 159 8.06 7.63 -5.18
C ARG A 159 6.65 7.46 -5.73
N ILE A 160 5.67 8.12 -5.10
CA ILE A 160 4.27 8.04 -5.49
C ILE A 160 3.79 9.40 -6.02
N PHE A 161 3.00 9.37 -7.08
CA PHE A 161 2.47 10.51 -7.80
C PHE A 161 0.97 10.30 -8.07
N GLN A 162 0.24 11.40 -8.23
CA GLN A 162 -1.14 11.38 -8.71
C GLN A 162 -1.23 12.07 -10.07
N ILE A 163 -1.91 11.41 -11.00
CA ILE A 163 -2.08 11.87 -12.39
C ILE A 163 -3.58 11.93 -12.67
N ARG A 164 -4.04 12.94 -13.41
CA ARG A 164 -5.43 12.97 -13.89
C ARG A 164 -5.58 11.95 -15.01
N SER A 165 -6.62 11.12 -14.94
CA SER A 165 -7.01 10.21 -16.03
C SER A 165 -7.43 10.99 -17.27
#